data_AF-D4XVA5-F1
#
_entry.id   AF-D4XVA5-F1
#
_cell.length_a   1.000
_cell.length_b   1.000
_cell.length_c   1.000
_cell.angle_alpha   90.00
_cell.angle_beta   90.00
_cell.angle_gamma   90.00
#
_symmetry.space_group_name_H-M   'P 1'
#
loop_
_entity.id
_entity.type
_entity.pdbx_description
1 polymer ?
#
loop_
_entity_poly.entity_id
_entity_poly.type
_entity_poly.pdbx_seq_one_letter_code
_entity_poly.pdbx_strand_id
1 'polypeptide(L)'
;MNNKKELEQAEIHKTIWAIAEELRGTVDGWDFKQYVLGLLFYRFISENISSYINKIENKNGNTTFDFATTKDKDFESAKETLISEKGFYIKPSHLFKNVVKH
;
A
#
# COMPACT_ATOMS: atom_id res chain seq x y z
N MET A 1 21.91 -16.78 33.15
CA MET A 1 21.61 -17.08 31.73
C MET A 1 20.55 -16.16 31.10
N ASN A 2 19.96 -15.18 31.82
CA ASN A 2 18.93 -14.26 31.28
C ASN A 2 19.48 -13.05 30.51
N ASN A 3 20.66 -12.51 30.87
CA ASN A 3 21.19 -11.28 30.25
C ASN A 3 21.47 -11.40 28.75
N LYS A 4 21.76 -12.60 28.23
CA LYS A 4 22.16 -12.76 26.82
C LYS A 4 20.98 -12.52 25.87
N LYS A 5 19.77 -12.98 26.23
CA LYS A 5 18.54 -12.74 25.47
C LYS A 5 18.14 -11.26 25.48
N GLU A 6 18.27 -10.61 26.63
CA GLU A 6 17.94 -9.18 26.78
C GLU A 6 18.91 -8.31 25.97
N LEU A 7 20.20 -8.67 25.94
CA LEU A 7 21.22 -8.02 25.11
C LEU A 7 20.95 -8.23 23.61
N GLU A 8 20.63 -9.45 23.18
CA GLU A 8 20.28 -9.74 21.78
C GLU A 8 19.00 -9.00 21.34
N GLN A 9 17.97 -8.93 22.21
CA GLN A 9 16.78 -8.12 21.94
C GLN A 9 17.13 -6.63 21.82
N ALA A 10 17.93 -6.10 22.73
CA ALA A 10 18.37 -4.70 22.69
C ALA A 10 19.16 -4.37 21.41
N GLU A 11 20.02 -5.27 20.93
CA GLU A 11 20.76 -5.10 19.67
C GLU A 11 19.84 -5.15 18.44
N ILE A 12 18.87 -6.05 18.42
CA ILE A 12 17.86 -6.11 17.35
C ILE A 12 17.02 -4.84 17.34
N HIS A 13 16.52 -4.40 18.50
CA HIS A 13 15.76 -3.16 18.62
C HIS A 13 16.58 -1.95 18.17
N LYS A 14 17.85 -1.87 18.58
CA LYS A 14 18.77 -0.80 18.16
C LYS A 14 19.00 -0.80 16.65
N THR A 15 19.14 -1.98 16.04
CA THR A 15 19.33 -2.11 14.59
C THR A 15 18.08 -1.67 13.82
N ILE A 16 16.89 -2.09 14.25
CA ILE A 16 15.62 -1.65 13.65
C ILE A 16 15.45 -0.13 13.79
N TRP A 17 15.79 0.41 14.95
CA TRP A 17 15.69 1.85 15.21
C TRP A 17 16.68 2.65 14.36
N ALA A 18 17.92 2.18 14.21
CA ALA A 18 18.93 2.78 13.34
C ALA A 18 18.51 2.77 11.87
N ILE A 19 17.93 1.67 11.38
CA ILE A 19 17.37 1.58 10.01
C ILE A 19 16.23 2.60 9.84
N ALA A 20 15.39 2.76 10.85
CA ALA A 20 14.30 3.75 10.82
C ALA A 20 14.80 5.20 10.87
N GLU A 21 15.87 5.49 11.63
CA GLU A 21 16.54 6.80 11.63
C GLU A 21 17.21 7.11 10.29
N GLU A 22 17.90 6.13 9.70
CA GLU A 22 18.54 6.26 8.39
C GLU A 22 17.51 6.48 7.27
N LEU A 23 16.38 5.76 7.31
CA LEU A 23 15.25 5.95 6.39
C LEU A 23 14.56 7.32 6.54
N ARG A 24 14.62 7.94 7.73
CA ARG A 24 14.05 9.27 7.97
C ARG A 24 14.95 10.40 7.44
N GLY A 25 16.27 10.21 7.41
CA GLY A 25 17.22 11.23 6.94
C GLY A 25 17.05 12.58 7.66
N THR A 26 17.16 13.69 6.93
CA THR A 26 17.03 15.07 7.46
C THR A 26 15.59 15.58 7.57
N VAL A 27 14.60 14.72 7.40
CA VAL A 27 13.19 15.13 7.39
C VAL A 27 12.69 15.32 8.81
N ASP A 28 12.15 16.51 9.10
CA ASP A 28 11.61 16.83 10.42
C ASP A 28 10.53 15.82 10.83
N GLY A 29 10.46 15.52 12.12
CA GLY A 29 9.67 14.40 12.61
C GLY A 29 8.17 14.54 12.43
N TRP A 30 7.71 15.77 12.20
CA TRP A 30 6.33 16.09 11.85
C TRP A 30 6.04 15.83 10.36
N ASP A 31 6.93 16.26 9.46
CA ASP A 31 6.84 16.01 8.01
C ASP A 31 6.95 14.52 7.70
N PHE A 32 7.85 13.80 8.37
CA PHE A 32 8.00 12.35 8.20
C PHE A 32 6.67 11.60 8.46
N LYS A 33 5.90 12.02 9.47
CA LYS A 33 4.60 11.40 9.76
C LYS A 33 3.60 11.63 8.63
N GLN A 34 3.55 12.83 8.05
CA GLN A 34 2.64 13.14 6.96
C GLN A 34 2.99 12.35 5.69
N TYR A 35 4.29 12.28 5.34
CA TYR A 35 4.74 11.52 4.16
C TYR A 35 4.52 10.01 4.34
N VAL A 36 4.89 9.46 5.49
CA VAL A 36 4.76 8.02 5.75
C VAL A 36 3.30 7.63 5.86
N LEU A 37 2.48 8.39 6.61
CA LEU A 37 1.07 8.06 6.77
C LEU A 37 0.29 8.23 5.46
N GLY A 38 0.60 9.27 4.68
CA GLY A 38 0.02 9.46 3.35
C GLY A 38 0.36 8.31 2.40
N LEU A 39 1.62 7.86 2.39
CA LEU A 39 2.06 6.74 1.56
C LEU A 39 1.43 5.41 1.99
N LEU A 40 1.37 5.15 3.30
CA LEU A 40 0.71 3.96 3.86
C LEU A 40 -0.79 3.96 3.57
N PHE A 41 -1.45 5.12 3.70
CA PHE A 41 -2.85 5.27 3.36
C PHE A 41 -3.08 5.03 1.87
N TYR A 42 -2.28 5.63 1.01
CA TYR A 42 -2.34 5.43 -0.44
C TYR A 42 -2.13 3.96 -0.83
N ARG A 43 -1.14 3.29 -0.22
CA ARG A 43 -0.95 1.84 -0.38
C ARG A 43 -2.19 1.06 0.05
N PHE A 44 -2.75 1.38 1.22
CA PHE A 44 -3.93 0.71 1.76
C PHE A 44 -5.14 0.83 0.82
N ILE A 45 -5.49 2.04 0.37
CA ILE A 45 -6.64 2.25 -0.53
C ILE A 45 -6.40 1.60 -1.90
N SER A 46 -5.16 1.59 -2.40
CA SER A 46 -4.80 0.95 -3.65
C SER A 46 -4.93 -0.57 -3.60
N GLU A 47 -4.45 -1.21 -2.53
CA GLU A 47 -4.60 -2.65 -2.33
C GLU A 47 -6.07 -3.02 -2.09
N ASN A 48 -6.81 -2.16 -1.36
CA ASN A 48 -8.23 -2.37 -1.07
C ASN A 48 -9.09 -2.42 -2.33
N ILE A 49 -8.97 -1.43 -3.22
CA ILE A 49 -9.78 -1.36 -4.44
C ILE A 49 -9.41 -2.47 -5.43
N SER A 50 -8.11 -2.77 -5.57
CA SER A 50 -7.67 -3.88 -6.42
C SER A 50 -8.19 -5.22 -5.90
N SER A 51 -8.14 -5.47 -4.59
CA SER A 51 -8.70 -6.69 -3.99
C SER A 51 -10.22 -6.76 -4.17
N TYR A 52 -10.91 -5.63 -4.03
CA TYR A 52 -12.36 -5.56 -4.18
C TYR A 52 -12.81 -5.94 -5.60
N ILE A 53 -12.20 -5.32 -6.62
CA ILE A 53 -12.55 -5.59 -8.03
C ILE A 53 -12.17 -7.03 -8.39
N ASN A 54 -10.98 -7.50 -7.99
CA ASN A 54 -10.57 -8.88 -8.25
C ASN A 54 -11.51 -9.90 -7.62
N LYS A 55 -12.08 -9.61 -6.44
CA LYS A 55 -13.10 -10.47 -5.80
C LYS A 55 -14.43 -10.48 -6.57
N ILE A 56 -14.85 -9.35 -7.15
CA ILE A 56 -16.06 -9.29 -7.97
C ILE A 56 -15.86 -10.12 -9.24
N GLU A 57 -14.75 -9.91 -9.94
CA GLU A 57 -14.43 -10.64 -11.17
C GLU A 57 -14.25 -12.14 -10.93
N ASN A 58 -13.63 -12.52 -9.81
CA ASN A 58 -13.52 -13.92 -9.41
C ASN A 58 -14.90 -14.56 -9.17
N LYS A 59 -15.83 -13.85 -8.52
CA LYS A 59 -17.22 -14.31 -8.34
C LYS A 59 -17.98 -14.43 -9.67
N ASN A 60 -17.62 -13.62 -10.66
CA ASN A 60 -18.17 -13.68 -12.02
C ASN A 60 -17.52 -14.78 -12.88
N GLY A 61 -16.61 -15.59 -12.31
CA GLY A 61 -15.94 -16.71 -12.98
C GLY A 61 -14.57 -16.38 -13.56
N ASN A 62 -14.12 -15.13 -13.46
CA ASN A 62 -12.84 -14.67 -13.99
C ASN A 62 -11.74 -14.75 -12.92
N THR A 63 -11.35 -15.97 -12.55
CA THR A 63 -10.47 -16.24 -11.40
C THR A 63 -9.02 -15.75 -11.58
N THR A 64 -8.59 -15.54 -12.81
CA THR A 64 -7.24 -15.06 -13.18
C THR A 64 -7.18 -13.55 -13.39
N PHE A 65 -8.30 -12.84 -13.24
CA PHE A 65 -8.35 -11.41 -13.43
C PHE A 65 -7.50 -10.66 -12.40
N ASP A 66 -6.73 -9.68 -12.87
CA ASP A 66 -6.00 -8.74 -12.03
C ASP A 66 -6.27 -7.31 -12.49
N PHE A 67 -7.02 -6.56 -11.69
CA PHE A 67 -7.34 -5.16 -11.93
C PHE A 67 -6.10 -4.33 -12.25
N ALA A 68 -4.98 -4.62 -11.59
CA ALA A 68 -3.77 -3.84 -11.74
C ALA A 68 -3.00 -4.09 -13.05
N THR A 69 -3.42 -5.04 -13.90
CA THR A 69 -2.86 -5.25 -15.24
C THR A 69 -3.76 -4.73 -16.35
N THR A 70 -4.94 -4.19 -15.99
CA THR A 70 -5.90 -3.66 -16.95
C THR A 70 -5.54 -2.25 -17.41
N LYS A 71 -6.12 -1.81 -18.54
CA LYS A 71 -5.93 -0.43 -19.02
C LYS A 71 -6.93 0.48 -18.34
N ASP A 72 -6.51 1.71 -18.03
CA ASP A 72 -7.37 2.70 -17.38
C ASP A 72 -8.70 2.91 -18.10
N LYS A 73 -8.68 2.91 -19.45
CA LYS A 73 -9.87 3.12 -20.28
C LYS A 73 -10.94 2.04 -20.10
N ASP A 74 -10.53 0.82 -19.76
CA ASP A 74 -11.44 -0.32 -19.64
C ASP A 74 -12.33 -0.20 -18.39
N PHE A 75 -11.93 0.62 -17.41
CA PHE A 75 -12.60 0.81 -16.12
C PHE A 75 -13.14 2.23 -15.89
N GLU A 76 -13.07 3.13 -16.87
CA GLU A 76 -13.64 4.48 -16.74
C GLU A 76 -15.17 4.43 -16.59
N SER A 77 -15.85 3.46 -17.22
CA SER A 77 -17.30 3.27 -17.08
C SER A 77 -17.71 2.80 -15.68
N ALA A 78 -16.84 2.02 -15.01
CA ALA A 78 -17.07 1.52 -13.66
C ALA A 78 -16.75 2.56 -12.57
N LYS A 79 -16.15 3.71 -12.94
CA LYS A 79 -15.71 4.75 -12.00
C LYS A 79 -16.85 5.27 -11.12
N GLU A 80 -18.00 5.63 -11.70
CA GLU A 80 -19.12 6.18 -10.94
C GLU A 80 -19.69 5.15 -9.94
N THR A 81 -19.82 3.89 -10.37
CA THR A 81 -20.23 2.78 -9.50
C THR A 81 -19.25 2.57 -8.35
N LEU A 82 -17.95 2.52 -8.63
CA LEU A 82 -16.91 2.34 -7.61
C LEU A 82 -16.87 3.51 -6.62
N ILE A 83 -17.04 4.74 -7.09
CA ILE A 83 -17.16 5.91 -6.21
C ILE A 83 -18.42 5.80 -5.34
N SER A 84 -19.55 5.36 -5.88
CA SER A 84 -20.78 5.17 -5.11
C SER A 84 -20.67 4.07 -4.05
N GLU A 85 -19.95 2.98 -4.33
CA GLU A 85 -19.83 1.82 -3.44
C GLU A 85 -18.70 1.95 -2.41
N LYS A 86 -17.59 2.58 -2.79
CA LYS A 86 -16.36 2.68 -1.97
C LYS A 86 -16.01 4.09 -1.53
N GLY A 87 -16.58 5.12 -2.17
CA GLY A 87 -16.26 6.52 -1.92
C GLY A 87 -15.01 7.03 -2.63
N PHE A 88 -14.31 6.18 -3.40
CA PHE A 88 -13.10 6.56 -4.13
C PHE A 88 -12.86 5.66 -5.35
N TYR A 89 -12.05 6.13 -6.28
CA TYR A 89 -11.59 5.38 -7.44
C TYR A 89 -10.12 5.69 -7.73
N ILE A 90 -9.34 4.64 -8.02
CA ILE A 90 -7.94 4.74 -8.42
C ILE A 90 -7.80 4.00 -9.73
N LYS A 91 -7.20 4.66 -10.73
CA LYS A 91 -6.92 4.06 -12.03
C LYS A 91 -5.94 2.90 -11.87
N PRO A 92 -6.05 1.83 -12.68
CA PRO A 92 -5.07 0.75 -12.72
C PRO A 92 -3.61 1.26 -12.78
N SER A 93 -3.31 2.22 -13.65
CA SER A 93 -1.97 2.83 -13.78
C SER A 93 -1.48 3.54 -12.51
N HIS A 94 -2.41 4.10 -11.73
CA HIS A 94 -2.14 4.83 -10.50
C HIS A 94 -2.29 3.97 -9.24
N LEU A 95 -2.25 2.64 -9.35
CA LEU A 95 -2.15 1.79 -8.16
C LEU A 95 -0.74 1.84 -7.59
N PHE A 96 -0.60 1.75 -6.27
CA PHE A 96 0.68 1.75 -5.56
C PHE A 96 1.67 0.77 -6.20
N LYS A 97 1.22 -0.46 -6.50
CA LYS A 97 2.06 -1.49 -7.13
C LYS A 97 2.59 -1.10 -8.52
N ASN A 98 1.89 -0.22 -9.23
CA ASN A 98 2.24 0.20 -10.57
C ASN A 98 3.06 1.50 -10.56
N VAL A 99 2.80 2.39 -9.61
CA VAL A 99 3.62 3.60 -9.39
C VAL A 99 5.03 3.22 -8.89
N VAL A 100 5.16 2.25 -7.98
CA VAL A 100 6.46 1.82 -7.42
C VAL A 100 7.31 0.98 -8.38
N LYS A 101 6.73 0.46 -9.47
CA LYS A 101 7.49 -0.29 -10.50
C LYS A 101 8.35 0.62 -11.39
N HIS A 102 8.06 1.91 -11.39
CA HIS A 102 8.79 2.94 -12.14
C HIS A 102 9.75 3.69 -11.23
#